data_AF-A0A536B0U3-F1
#
_entry.id   AF-A0A536B0U3-F1
#
_cell.length_a   1.000
_cell.length_b   1.000
_cell.length_c   1.000
_cell.angle_alpha   90.00
_cell.angle_beta   90.00
_cell.angle_gamma   90.00
#
_symmetry.space_group_name_H-M   'P 1'
#
loop_
_entity.id
_entity.type
_entity.pdbx_description
1 polymer ?
#
loop_
_entity_poly.entity_id
_entity_poly.type
_entity_poly.pdbx_seq_one_letter_code
_entity_poly.pdbx_strand_id
1 'polypeptide(L)' 'MIPGLYPGRTEHIHFKVTVNGKTYTSQLFFPGVSQNEGDSIYSARMLVTLNTSTSPVTGTFTFVVNTA' A
#
# COMPACT_ATOMS: atom_id res chain seq x y z
N MET A 1 4.70 -2.66 12.79
CA MET A 1 5.81 -1.80 12.32
C MET A 1 5.43 -1.23 10.96
N ILE A 2 5.64 0.07 10.75
CA ILE A 2 5.55 0.70 9.41
C ILE A 2 6.95 0.58 8.79
N PRO A 3 7.09 0.21 7.50
CA PRO A 3 8.40 0.16 6.85
C PRO A 3 9.09 1.52 6.91
N GLY A 4 10.39 1.52 7.21
CA GLY A 4 11.19 2.75 7.13
C GLY A 4 11.39 3.21 5.68
N LEU A 5 11.76 4.48 5.52
CA LEU A 5 12.02 5.09 4.21
C LEU A 5 13.11 4.33 3.43
N TYR A 6 12.78 3.97 2.18
CA TYR A 6 13.73 3.49 1.19
C TYR A 6 14.14 4.68 0.30
N PRO A 7 15.44 5.01 0.17
CA PRO A 7 15.88 6.16 -0.62
C PRO A 7 15.29 6.15 -2.04
N GLY A 8 14.65 7.26 -2.43
CA GLY A 8 14.06 7.44 -3.76
C GLY A 8 12.63 6.90 -3.94
N ARG A 9 12.00 6.34 -2.91
CA ARG A 9 10.60 5.86 -2.95
C ARG A 9 9.82 6.35 -1.72
N THR A 10 8.53 6.57 -1.88
CA THR A 10 7.64 6.83 -0.72
C THR A 10 7.52 5.57 0.15
N GLU A 11 7.05 5.67 1.39
CA GLU A 11 6.83 4.49 2.24
C GLU A 11 5.78 3.56 1.61
N HIS A 12 6.14 2.28 1.45
CA HIS A 12 5.26 1.30 0.83
C HIS A 12 5.50 -0.12 1.33
N ILE A 13 4.50 -0.98 1.15
CA ILE A 13 4.63 -2.43 1.27
C ILE A 13 4.32 -3.10 -0.06
N HIS A 14 5.09 -4.11 -0.43
CA HIS A 14 4.81 -4.94 -1.59
C HIS A 14 3.86 -6.08 -1.23
N PHE A 15 3.00 -6.47 -2.18
CA PHE A 15 2.16 -7.64 -2.01
C PHE A 15 2.01 -8.40 -3.33
N LYS A 16 1.65 -9.69 -3.19
CA LYS A 16 1.16 -10.53 -4.27
C LYS A 16 -0.18 -11.13 -3.88
N VAL A 17 -1.16 -11.07 -4.78
CA VAL A 17 -2.44 -11.78 -4.64
C VAL A 17 -2.56 -12.77 -5.79
N THR A 18 -2.83 -14.04 -5.48
CA THR A 18 -3.06 -15.08 -6.48
C THR A 18 -4.52 -15.49 -6.45
N VAL A 19 -5.20 -15.36 -7.60
CA VAL A 19 -6.61 -15.77 -7.79
C VAL A 19 -6.71 -16.61 -9.05
N ASN A 20 -7.33 -17.78 -8.97
CA ASN A 20 -7.49 -18.72 -10.10
C ASN A 20 -6.18 -18.99 -10.86
N GLY A 21 -5.06 -19.14 -10.14
CA GLY A 21 -3.74 -19.41 -10.74
C GLY A 21 -3.02 -18.20 -11.35
N LYS A 22 -3.67 -17.03 -11.45
CA LYS A 22 -3.04 -15.78 -11.90
C LYS A 22 -2.56 -14.95 -10.72
N THR A 23 -1.30 -14.53 -10.75
CA THR A 23 -0.69 -13.70 -9.71
C THR A 23 -0.67 -12.22 -10.12
N TYR A 24 -1.15 -11.37 -9.23
CA TYR A 24 -1.09 -9.91 -9.33
C TYR A 24 -0.04 -9.40 -8.34
N THR A 25 0.94 -8.64 -8.84
CA THR A 25 1.96 -7.99 -8.00
C THR A 25 1.68 -6.50 -7.97
N SER A 26 1.66 -5.91 -6.78
CA SER A 26 1.47 -4.47 -6.60
C SER A 26 2.04 -4.03 -5.25
N GLN A 27 1.72 -2.81 -4.83
CA GLN A 27 2.20 -2.19 -3.61
C GLN A 27 1.09 -1.37 -2.94
N LEU A 28 1.23 -1.08 -1.64
CA LEU A 28 0.36 -0.18 -0.90
C LEU A 28 1.18 0.97 -0.32
N PHE A 29 0.59 2.15 -0.27
CA PHE A 29 1.19 3.38 0.24
C PHE A 29 0.55 3.82 1.55
N PHE A 30 1.27 4.65 2.32
CA PHE A 30 0.78 5.19 3.58
C PHE A 30 0.29 6.65 3.41
N PRO A 31 -0.84 7.01 4.05
CA PRO A 31 -1.36 8.38 3.98
C PRO A 31 -0.45 9.36 4.74
N GLY A 32 -0.35 10.59 4.24
CA GLY A 32 0.40 11.68 4.89
C GLY A 32 1.92 11.66 4.69
N VAL A 33 2.46 10.72 3.91
CA VAL A 33 3.89 10.66 3.58
C VAL A 33 4.21 11.72 2.53
N SER A 34 5.15 12.63 2.83
CA SER A 34 5.50 13.76 1.96
C SER A 34 6.08 13.32 0.61
N GLN A 35 6.75 12.17 0.56
CA GLN A 35 7.29 11.60 -0.68
C GLN A 35 6.22 11.06 -1.65
N ASN A 36 4.95 10.92 -1.23
CA ASN A 36 3.89 10.39 -2.10
C ASN A 36 3.75 11.19 -3.40
N GLU A 37 3.84 12.53 -3.35
CA GLU A 37 3.68 13.40 -4.52
C GLU A 37 4.84 13.28 -5.52
N GLY A 38 6.03 12.89 -5.05
CA GLY A 38 7.23 12.76 -5.88
C GLY A 38 7.48 11.35 -6.43
N ASP A 39 6.79 10.33 -5.92
CA ASP A 39 6.96 8.96 -6.37
C ASP A 39 6.11 8.70 -7.63
N SER A 40 6.76 8.44 -8.76
CA SER A 40 6.09 8.30 -10.06
C SER A 40 5.12 7.12 -10.16
N ILE A 41 5.19 6.17 -9.22
CA ILE A 41 4.27 5.03 -9.16
C ILE A 41 3.31 5.09 -7.97
N TYR A 42 3.22 6.25 -7.32
CA TYR A 42 2.17 6.57 -6.35
C TYR A 42 0.78 6.58 -7.00
N SER A 43 -0.19 6.06 -6.27
CA SER A 43 -1.62 6.18 -6.60
C SER A 43 -2.45 6.22 -5.34
N ALA A 44 -3.36 7.19 -5.24
CA ALA A 44 -4.29 7.31 -4.11
C ALA A 44 -5.20 6.08 -3.95
N ARG A 45 -5.40 5.29 -5.03
CA ARG A 45 -6.16 4.03 -4.99
C ARG A 45 -5.45 2.89 -4.25
N MET A 46 -4.18 3.08 -3.91
CA MET A 46 -3.33 2.09 -3.25
C MET A 46 -3.00 2.52 -1.81
N LEU A 47 -3.67 3.54 -1.26
CA LEU A 47 -3.51 3.98 0.11
C LEU A 47 -4.16 3.01 1.10
N VAL A 48 -3.42 2.64 2.15
CA VAL A 48 -4.01 1.97 3.31
C VAL A 48 -4.87 2.95 4.11
N THR A 49 -5.96 2.44 4.67
CA THR A 49 -6.74 3.18 5.69
C THR A 49 -6.13 2.88 7.05
N LEU A 50 -5.59 3.90 7.72
CA LEU A 50 -5.00 3.75 9.05
C LEU A 50 -5.99 4.15 10.15
N ASN A 51 -6.11 3.30 11.16
CA ASN A 51 -6.70 3.65 12.45
C ASN A 51 -5.57 3.96 13.44
N THR A 52 -5.27 5.25 13.60
CA THR A 52 -4.24 5.76 14.51
C THR A 52 -4.73 5.96 15.95
N SER A 53 -6.01 5.72 16.22
CA SER A 53 -6.58 5.81 17.58
C SER A 53 -6.34 4.54 18.41
N THR A 54 -5.78 3.48 17.80
CA THR A 54 -5.43 2.22 18.47
C THR A 54 -3.91 2.07 18.65
N SER A 55 -3.50 1.31 19.66
CA SER A 55 -2.11 0.88 19.84
C SER A 55 -2.06 -0.66 19.93
N PRO A 56 -1.45 -1.36 18.95
CA PRO A 56 -0.78 -0.81 17.77
C PRO A 56 -1.75 -0.16 16.77
N VAL A 57 -1.20 0.70 15.88
CA VAL A 57 -1.93 1.26 14.74
C VAL A 57 -2.38 0.12 13.83
N THR A 58 -3.65 0.15 13.40
CA THR A 58 -4.21 -0.86 12.49
C THR A 58 -4.36 -0.28 11.08
N GLY A 59 -3.96 -1.02 10.06
CA GLY A 59 -4.14 -0.65 8.65
C GLY A 59 -5.08 -1.61 7.93
N THR A 60 -5.98 -1.10 7.09
CA THR A 60 -6.88 -1.90 6.26
C THR A 60 -6.79 -1.49 4.79
N PHE A 61 -6.97 -2.48 3.90
CA PHE A 61 -7.05 -2.28 2.46
C PHE A 61 -7.92 -3.38 1.84
N THR A 62 -8.77 -3.02 0.87
CA THR A 62 -9.62 -3.97 0.14
C THR A 62 -9.06 -4.20 -1.26
N PHE A 63 -8.70 -5.44 -1.57
CA PHE A 63 -8.29 -5.82 -2.92
C PHE A 63 -9.53 -6.10 -3.78
N VAL A 64 -9.62 -5.44 -4.93
CA VAL A 64 -10.61 -5.74 -5.97
C VAL A 64 -9.87 -6.35 -7.15
N VAL A 65 -10.18 -7.61 -7.47
CA VAL A 65 -9.56 -8.35 -8.57
C VAL A 65 -10.62 -8.64 -9.61
N ASN A 66 -10.37 -8.24 -10.86
CA ASN A 66 -11.20 -8.68 -11.98
C ASN A 66 -10.82 -10.12 -12.37
N THR A 67 -11.77 -11.03 -12.26
CA THR A 67 -11.58 -12.47 -12.47
C THR A 67 -12.40 -13.03 -13.64
N ALA A 68 -13.14 -12.18 -14.35
CA ALA A 68 -13.96 -12.55 -15.50
C ALA A 68 -13.16 -12.54 -16.81
#